data_AF-A0AAX6I9R6-F1
#
_entry.id   AF-A0AAX6I9R6-F1
#
_cell.length_a   1.000
_cell.length_b   1.000
_cell.length_c   1.000
_cell.angle_alpha   90.00
_cell.angle_beta   90.00
_cell.angle_gamma   90.00
#
_symmetry.space_group_name_H-M   'P 1'
#
loop_
_entity.id
_entity.type
_entity.pdbx_description
1 polymer ?
#
loop_
_entity_poly.entity_id
_entity_poly.type
_entity_poly.pdbx_seq_one_letter_code
_entity_poly.pdbx_strand_id
1 'polypeptide(L)'
;MTAALHLADGAVLVIDAAEGVMVNTERAIRHAIQERLPIVVVINKVDRLITELKLPPADAYFKLRHTLEAINELISSFSSTAGGTQTIDPALGNVCFASASAGWSFTLQSFAKLYVKLHGIPFDSDKFASRLWGDLYYHPDTRTFRKKPPMGGGERSFVQFILEPLYKIYSQVIGEHKKSVEATLSELGVTLSNAAYELNVRPLLRLACSSVFGSATGFTDMLVQHIPSAKDAASKKVEHIYTGPQDSYIAEAMKDCDPSGPLMVNVTKLYPKSDCSVFDAFGRVYSGTIQTGQTLRVLGEKYSPDDEEDMTVKEVTKLWVYQARYRIPISKAPAGSWVLIEGVDASIMKTATLCPLDMDEDIYIFRPLRFNTLPVVKTATEPLNPSELPKMVEGLRKISKSYPLAITKVEESGEHTILGTGEIYLDSIMKDLRELYSEVEVKVADPVVSFVKQLWSHLQ
;
A
#
# COMPACT_ATOMS: atom_id res chain seq x y z
N MET A 1 -1.77 4.39 -6.24
CA MET A 1 -2.12 2.98 -5.94
C MET A 1 -1.62 2.06 -7.05
N THR A 2 -2.14 2.12 -8.27
CA THR A 2 -1.77 1.22 -9.39
C THR A 2 -0.27 1.06 -9.63
N ALA A 3 0.47 2.16 -9.78
CA ALA A 3 1.93 2.11 -9.95
C ALA A 3 2.68 1.33 -8.86
N ALA A 4 2.20 1.42 -7.61
CA ALA A 4 2.81 0.73 -6.47
C ALA A 4 2.40 -0.75 -6.41
N LEU A 5 1.12 -1.08 -6.63
CA LEU A 5 0.66 -2.47 -6.67
C LEU A 5 1.32 -3.25 -7.83
N HIS A 6 1.59 -2.58 -8.94
CA HIS A 6 2.28 -3.18 -10.07
C HIS A 6 3.72 -3.62 -9.73
N LEU A 7 4.40 -2.95 -8.79
CA LEU A 7 5.75 -3.34 -8.34
C LEU A 7 5.75 -4.27 -7.10
N ALA A 8 4.69 -4.24 -6.30
CA ALA A 8 4.59 -4.95 -5.03
C ALA A 8 4.30 -6.45 -5.19
N ASP A 9 4.67 -7.22 -4.16
CA ASP A 9 4.41 -8.67 -4.04
C ASP A 9 3.25 -9.00 -3.10
N GLY A 10 2.68 -7.99 -2.43
CA GLY A 10 1.54 -8.11 -1.54
C GLY A 10 0.93 -6.76 -1.23
N ALA A 11 -0.30 -6.77 -0.71
CA ALA A 11 -1.04 -5.57 -0.36
C ALA A 11 -1.48 -5.60 1.10
N VAL A 12 -1.25 -4.49 1.81
CA VAL A 12 -1.78 -4.26 3.15
C VAL A 12 -3.01 -3.36 3.04
N LEU A 13 -4.18 -3.92 3.35
CA LEU A 13 -5.44 -3.20 3.35
C LEU A 13 -5.69 -2.61 4.74
N VAL A 14 -5.62 -1.29 4.86
CA VAL A 14 -5.89 -0.59 6.13
C VAL A 14 -7.33 -0.13 6.16
N ILE A 15 -8.08 -0.55 7.18
CA ILE A 15 -9.51 -0.27 7.32
C ILE A 15 -9.75 0.38 8.67
N ASP A 16 -10.56 1.42 8.69
CA ASP A 16 -10.98 2.08 9.93
C ASP A 16 -12.04 1.22 10.65
N ALA A 17 -11.82 0.92 11.92
CA ALA A 17 -12.71 0.08 12.71
C ALA A 17 -14.13 0.67 12.87
N ALA A 18 -14.25 2.00 12.95
CA ALA A 18 -15.53 2.67 13.14
C ALA A 18 -16.31 2.75 11.82
N GLU A 19 -15.65 3.20 10.76
CA GLU A 19 -16.24 3.39 9.43
C GLU A 19 -16.48 2.05 8.71
N GLY A 20 -15.56 1.10 8.83
CA GLY A 20 -15.62 -0.19 8.13
C GLY A 20 -15.21 -0.09 6.66
N VAL A 21 -15.77 -0.98 5.84
CA VAL A 21 -15.48 -1.06 4.40
C VAL A 21 -16.14 0.12 3.67
N MET A 22 -15.32 0.89 2.95
CA MET A 22 -15.74 2.05 2.17
C MET A 22 -15.50 1.83 0.67
N VAL A 23 -15.99 2.74 -0.18
CA VAL A 23 -15.86 2.64 -1.65
C VAL A 23 -14.41 2.47 -2.10
N ASN A 24 -13.46 3.20 -1.51
CA ASN A 24 -12.04 3.05 -1.86
C ASN A 24 -11.45 1.72 -1.38
N THR A 25 -11.96 1.17 -0.27
CA THR A 25 -11.58 -0.18 0.21
C THR A 25 -11.97 -1.22 -0.83
N GLU A 26 -13.19 -1.16 -1.35
CA GLU A 26 -13.67 -2.05 -2.41
C GLU A 26 -12.80 -1.93 -3.68
N ARG A 27 -12.53 -0.69 -4.12
CA ARG A 27 -11.68 -0.44 -5.30
C ARG A 27 -10.26 -0.96 -5.12
N ALA A 28 -9.70 -0.84 -3.91
CA ALA A 28 -8.37 -1.35 -3.58
C ALA A 28 -8.33 -2.88 -3.57
N ILE A 29 -9.32 -3.54 -2.96
CA ILE A 29 -9.44 -5.02 -2.99
C ILE A 29 -9.53 -5.52 -4.43
N ARG A 30 -10.44 -4.94 -5.22
CA ARG A 30 -10.61 -5.30 -6.63
C ARG A 30 -9.29 -5.16 -7.40
N HIS A 31 -8.56 -4.08 -7.17
CA HIS A 31 -7.30 -3.84 -7.87
C HIS A 31 -6.18 -4.80 -7.44
N ALA A 32 -6.05 -5.08 -6.13
CA ALA A 32 -5.07 -6.02 -5.62
C ALA A 32 -5.30 -7.44 -6.17
N ILE A 33 -6.56 -7.87 -6.28
CA ILE A 33 -6.92 -9.17 -6.88
C ILE A 33 -6.61 -9.20 -8.37
N GLN A 34 -6.89 -8.13 -9.11
CA GLN A 34 -6.55 -8.02 -10.54
C GLN A 34 -5.04 -8.11 -10.79
N GLU A 35 -4.23 -7.52 -9.91
CA GLU A 35 -2.76 -7.59 -9.92
C GLU A 35 -2.22 -8.90 -9.30
N ARG A 36 -3.08 -9.86 -8.96
CA ARG A 36 -2.77 -11.16 -8.36
C ARG A 36 -1.96 -11.09 -7.06
N LEU A 37 -2.22 -10.08 -6.23
CA LEU A 37 -1.51 -9.86 -4.98
C LEU A 37 -2.22 -10.53 -3.80
N PRO A 38 -1.48 -11.20 -2.89
CA PRO A 38 -2.01 -11.60 -1.60
C PRO A 38 -2.34 -10.35 -0.77
N ILE A 39 -3.46 -10.41 -0.05
CA ILE A 39 -3.97 -9.30 0.76
C ILE A 39 -3.86 -9.65 2.24
N VAL A 40 -3.29 -8.76 3.04
CA VAL A 40 -3.38 -8.81 4.51
C VAL A 40 -4.13 -7.59 5.02
N VAL A 41 -4.84 -7.71 6.14
CA VAL A 41 -5.71 -6.65 6.63
C VAL A 41 -5.18 -6.06 7.94
N VAL A 42 -5.21 -4.72 8.03
CA VAL A 42 -4.99 -3.99 9.27
C VAL A 42 -6.28 -3.26 9.61
N ILE A 43 -6.99 -3.71 10.65
CA ILE A 43 -8.09 -2.92 11.21
C ILE A 43 -7.49 -1.89 12.16
N ASN A 44 -7.38 -0.66 11.67
CA ASN A 44 -6.82 0.47 12.38
C ASN A 44 -7.94 1.29 13.06
N LYS A 45 -7.53 2.19 13.95
CA LYS A 45 -8.41 3.08 14.72
C LYS A 45 -9.41 2.33 15.61
N VAL A 46 -9.02 1.17 16.14
CA VAL A 46 -9.85 0.40 17.09
C VAL A 46 -10.18 1.23 18.35
N ASP A 47 -9.32 2.19 18.70
CA ASP A 47 -9.57 3.16 19.77
C ASP A 47 -10.85 3.98 19.58
N ARG A 48 -11.30 4.21 18.35
CA ARG A 48 -12.56 4.94 18.08
C ARG A 48 -13.79 4.15 18.53
N LEU A 49 -13.74 2.82 18.50
CA LEU A 49 -14.81 1.97 19.04
C LEU A 49 -14.99 2.18 20.54
N ILE A 50 -13.87 2.43 21.24
CA ILE A 50 -13.81 2.61 22.69
C ILE A 50 -14.17 4.05 23.07
N THR A 51 -13.57 5.03 22.40
CA THR A 51 -13.58 6.44 22.83
C THR A 51 -14.66 7.28 22.17
N GLU A 52 -14.93 7.07 20.89
CA GLU A 52 -15.93 7.83 20.13
C GLU A 52 -17.29 7.15 20.19
N LEU A 53 -17.37 5.89 19.74
CA LEU A 53 -18.62 5.15 19.69
C LEU A 53 -19.04 4.57 21.04
N LYS A 54 -18.09 4.45 21.99
CA LYS A 54 -18.30 3.91 23.35
C LYS A 54 -19.06 2.58 23.35
N LEU A 55 -18.76 1.73 22.37
CA LEU A 55 -19.40 0.43 22.22
C LEU A 55 -18.96 -0.48 23.37
N PRO A 56 -19.87 -1.26 23.97
CA PRO A 56 -19.49 -2.37 24.83
C PRO A 56 -18.48 -3.31 24.13
N PRO A 57 -17.55 -3.97 24.84
CA PRO A 57 -16.57 -4.87 24.24
C PRO A 57 -17.18 -5.95 23.34
N ALA A 58 -18.33 -6.52 23.71
CA ALA A 58 -19.05 -7.49 22.90
C ALA A 58 -19.52 -6.92 21.55
N ASP A 59 -20.09 -5.71 21.56
CA ASP A 59 -20.56 -5.04 20.35
C ASP A 59 -19.41 -4.59 19.44
N ALA A 60 -18.31 -4.13 20.05
CA ALA A 60 -17.08 -3.83 19.31
C ALA A 60 -16.52 -5.07 18.61
N TYR A 61 -16.54 -6.25 19.26
CA TYR A 61 -16.18 -7.51 18.62
C TYR A 61 -17.08 -7.82 17.41
N PHE A 62 -18.40 -7.66 17.54
CA PHE A 62 -19.31 -7.86 16.41
C PHE A 62 -19.06 -6.88 15.27
N LYS A 63 -18.75 -5.61 15.56
CA LYS A 63 -18.36 -4.63 14.54
C LYS A 63 -17.08 -5.02 13.79
N LEU A 64 -16.06 -5.49 14.51
CA LEU A 64 -14.81 -5.98 13.92
C LEU A 64 -15.06 -7.21 13.04
N ARG A 65 -15.83 -8.18 13.57
CA ARG A 65 -16.20 -9.40 12.84
C ARG A 65 -16.99 -9.09 11.57
N HIS A 66 -18.01 -8.23 11.66
CA HIS A 66 -18.81 -7.81 10.50
C HIS A 66 -17.95 -7.13 9.43
N THR A 67 -16.97 -6.32 9.84
CA THR A 67 -16.03 -5.69 8.91
C THR A 67 -15.21 -6.73 8.15
N LEU A 68 -14.75 -7.79 8.83
CA LEU A 68 -14.01 -8.90 8.20
C LEU A 68 -14.88 -9.75 7.28
N GLU A 69 -16.14 -10.01 7.66
CA GLU A 69 -17.12 -10.70 6.82
C GLU A 69 -17.35 -9.93 5.51
N ALA A 70 -17.57 -8.61 5.58
CA ALA A 70 -17.73 -7.77 4.39
C ALA A 70 -16.50 -7.77 3.46
N ILE A 71 -15.28 -7.79 4.01
CA ILE A 71 -14.05 -7.92 3.20
C ILE A 71 -14.01 -9.27 2.49
N ASN A 72 -14.32 -10.35 3.20
CA ASN A 72 -14.32 -11.69 2.62
C ASN A 72 -15.37 -11.84 1.50
N GLU A 73 -16.55 -11.24 1.67
CA GLU A 73 -17.58 -11.19 0.62
C GLU A 73 -17.06 -10.45 -0.63
N LEU A 74 -16.37 -9.32 -0.45
CA LEU A 74 -15.75 -8.58 -1.56
C LEU A 74 -14.63 -9.38 -2.24
N ILE A 75 -13.76 -10.03 -1.48
CA ILE A 75 -12.70 -10.87 -2.05
C ILE A 75 -13.31 -12.02 -2.83
N SER A 76 -14.35 -12.67 -2.28
CA SER A 76 -15.05 -13.75 -2.96
C SER A 76 -15.78 -13.30 -4.22
N SER A 77 -16.31 -12.07 -4.26
CA SER A 77 -17.03 -11.57 -5.44
C SER A 77 -16.09 -11.17 -6.59
N PHE A 78 -14.88 -10.71 -6.27
CA PHE A 78 -13.88 -10.32 -7.28
C PHE A 78 -12.93 -11.46 -7.69
N SER A 79 -12.83 -12.52 -6.89
CA SER A 79 -11.98 -13.67 -7.22
C SER A 79 -12.64 -14.52 -8.31
N SER A 80 -11.94 -14.74 -9.42
CA SER A 80 -12.37 -15.71 -10.44
C SER A 80 -12.16 -17.15 -9.95
N THR A 81 -13.04 -18.08 -10.34
CA THR A 81 -13.08 -19.49 -9.91
C THR A 81 -11.76 -20.26 -10.07
N ALA A 82 -10.82 -19.79 -10.90
CA ALA A 82 -9.58 -20.50 -11.23
C ALA A 82 -8.42 -20.33 -10.22
N GLY A 83 -8.53 -19.41 -9.24
CA GLY A 83 -7.38 -18.98 -8.42
C GLY A 83 -7.40 -19.32 -6.92
N GLY A 84 -8.49 -19.90 -6.42
CA GLY A 84 -8.73 -20.06 -4.98
C GLY A 84 -9.03 -18.72 -4.28
N THR A 85 -10.11 -18.68 -3.50
CA THR A 85 -10.50 -17.47 -2.77
C THR A 85 -9.68 -17.35 -1.49
N GLN A 86 -8.86 -16.31 -1.37
CA GLN A 86 -8.17 -16.03 -0.12
C GLN A 86 -9.18 -15.68 0.98
N THR A 87 -9.12 -16.36 2.13
CA THR A 87 -9.92 -16.02 3.31
C THR A 87 -9.12 -15.16 4.27
N ILE A 88 -9.69 -14.03 4.67
CA ILE A 88 -9.16 -13.13 5.69
C ILE A 88 -9.77 -13.52 7.04
N ASP A 89 -8.94 -14.02 7.94
CA ASP A 89 -9.33 -14.47 9.27
C ASP A 89 -8.17 -14.22 10.27
N PRO A 90 -8.41 -13.50 11.38
CA PRO A 90 -7.41 -13.29 12.43
C PRO A 90 -6.77 -14.58 12.95
N ALA A 91 -7.51 -15.70 12.99
CA ALA A 91 -6.98 -17.00 13.41
C ALA A 91 -5.90 -17.55 12.45
N LEU A 92 -5.94 -17.16 11.17
CA LEU A 92 -4.93 -17.50 10.17
C LEU A 92 -3.69 -16.61 10.23
N GLY A 93 -3.74 -15.51 11.00
CA GLY A 93 -2.63 -14.56 11.16
C GLY A 93 -2.58 -13.45 10.11
N ASN A 94 -3.54 -13.39 9.18
CA ASN A 94 -3.58 -12.39 8.11
C ASN A 94 -4.40 -11.12 8.44
N VAL A 95 -4.73 -10.94 9.72
CA VAL A 95 -5.37 -9.73 10.24
C VAL A 95 -4.61 -9.20 11.45
N CYS A 96 -4.28 -7.91 11.38
CA CYS A 96 -3.71 -7.15 12.48
C CYS A 96 -4.74 -6.13 12.99
N PHE A 97 -4.92 -6.04 14.30
CA PHE A 97 -5.70 -4.97 14.94
C PHE A 97 -4.74 -3.88 15.42
N ALA A 98 -5.09 -2.61 15.25
CA ALA A 98 -4.20 -1.51 15.55
C ALA A 98 -4.92 -0.24 15.98
N SER A 99 -4.18 0.58 16.72
CA SER A 99 -4.42 2.00 16.91
C SER A 99 -3.11 2.75 16.68
N ALA A 100 -2.93 3.30 15.48
CA ALA A 100 -1.73 4.07 15.16
C ALA A 100 -1.60 5.35 16.02
N SER A 101 -2.73 5.94 16.44
CA SER A 101 -2.78 7.10 17.32
C SER A 101 -2.26 6.77 18.72
N ALA A 102 -2.73 5.64 19.30
CA ALA A 102 -2.29 5.13 20.60
C ALA A 102 -1.01 4.29 20.54
N GLY A 103 -0.43 4.08 19.35
CA GLY A 103 0.89 3.48 19.19
C GLY A 103 0.95 1.98 19.51
N TRP A 104 -0.11 1.23 19.22
CA TRP A 104 -0.11 -0.23 19.39
C TRP A 104 -0.68 -0.95 18.17
N SER A 105 -0.19 -2.17 17.93
CA SER A 105 -0.74 -3.11 16.95
C SER A 105 -0.46 -4.55 17.39
N PHE A 106 -1.37 -5.47 17.07
CA PHE A 106 -1.19 -6.89 17.34
C PHE A 106 -1.95 -7.78 16.36
N THR A 107 -1.43 -8.97 16.13
CA THR A 107 -2.18 -10.13 15.63
C THR A 107 -2.54 -11.02 16.82
N LEU A 108 -3.38 -12.05 16.62
CA LEU A 108 -3.67 -13.01 17.70
C LEU A 108 -2.39 -13.73 18.17
N GLN A 109 -1.50 -14.03 17.22
CA GLN A 109 -0.22 -14.70 17.46
C GLN A 109 0.71 -13.83 18.29
N SER A 110 0.86 -12.54 17.94
CA SER A 110 1.69 -11.63 18.74
C SER A 110 1.09 -11.36 20.12
N PHE A 111 -0.24 -11.29 20.22
CA PHE A 111 -0.92 -11.11 21.52
C PHE A 111 -0.77 -12.34 22.42
N ALA A 112 -0.84 -13.55 21.84
CA ALA A 112 -0.59 -14.79 22.58
C ALA A 112 0.84 -14.85 23.11
N LYS A 113 1.84 -14.47 22.31
CA LYS A 113 3.25 -14.35 22.76
C LYS A 113 3.40 -13.30 23.87
N LEU A 114 2.67 -12.19 23.79
CA LEU A 114 2.65 -11.17 24.85
C LEU A 114 2.14 -11.77 26.16
N TYR A 115 1.05 -12.54 26.15
CA TYR A 115 0.54 -13.20 27.35
C TYR A 115 1.55 -14.15 28.01
N VAL A 116 2.29 -14.93 27.22
CA VAL A 116 3.37 -15.80 27.74
C VAL A 116 4.44 -14.95 28.44
N LYS A 117 4.83 -13.83 27.83
CA LYS A 117 5.82 -12.90 28.40
C LYS A 117 5.33 -12.24 29.70
N LEU A 118 4.06 -11.83 29.75
CA LEU A 118 3.50 -11.11 30.89
C LEU A 118 3.31 -11.99 32.13
N HIS A 119 2.81 -13.23 31.97
CA HIS A 119 2.56 -14.11 33.11
C HIS A 119 3.71 -15.05 33.43
N GLY A 120 4.70 -15.20 32.54
CA GLY A 120 5.81 -16.13 32.74
C GLY A 120 5.43 -17.61 32.78
N ILE A 121 4.18 -17.95 32.40
CA ILE A 121 3.68 -19.32 32.33
C ILE A 121 3.91 -19.82 30.90
N PRO A 122 4.75 -20.85 30.68
CA PRO A 122 4.97 -21.40 29.37
C PRO A 122 3.72 -22.17 28.90
N PHE A 123 3.09 -21.71 27.83
CA PHE A 123 2.05 -22.43 27.11
C PHE A 123 2.25 -22.27 25.59
N ASP A 124 1.60 -23.14 24.83
CA ASP A 124 1.63 -23.12 23.37
C ASP A 124 0.87 -21.90 22.84
N SER A 125 1.62 -20.86 22.44
CA SER A 125 1.07 -19.58 21.99
C SER A 125 0.25 -19.70 20.72
N ASP A 126 0.58 -20.63 19.82
CA ASP A 126 -0.09 -20.78 18.53
C ASP A 126 -1.46 -21.47 18.72
N LYS A 127 -1.50 -22.48 19.58
CA LYS A 127 -2.77 -23.08 20.05
C LYS A 127 -3.61 -22.07 20.80
N PHE A 128 -3.03 -21.18 21.58
CA PHE A 128 -3.80 -20.14 22.25
C PHE A 128 -4.35 -19.12 21.25
N ALA A 129 -3.52 -18.62 20.33
CA ALA A 129 -3.92 -17.66 19.29
C ALA A 129 -5.10 -18.15 18.44
N SER A 130 -5.07 -19.41 17.99
CA SER A 130 -6.16 -20.04 17.24
C SER A 130 -7.49 -20.13 18.01
N ARG A 131 -7.48 -19.96 19.33
CA ARG A 131 -8.67 -19.99 20.20
C ARG A 131 -9.17 -18.61 20.60
N LEU A 132 -8.44 -17.54 20.27
CA LEU A 132 -8.76 -16.16 20.65
C LEU A 132 -9.77 -15.49 19.72
N TRP A 133 -10.23 -16.15 18.65
CA TRP A 133 -11.17 -15.57 17.69
C TRP A 133 -12.34 -16.50 17.38
N GLY A 134 -13.44 -15.91 16.90
CA GLY A 134 -14.67 -16.63 16.58
C GLY A 134 -15.56 -16.89 17.80
N ASP A 135 -16.50 -17.81 17.61
CA ASP A 135 -17.47 -18.19 18.66
C ASP A 135 -16.86 -19.22 19.62
N LEU A 136 -15.74 -18.85 20.25
CA LEU A 136 -15.06 -19.63 21.29
C LEU A 136 -15.15 -18.90 22.63
N TYR A 137 -15.35 -19.66 23.70
CA TYR A 137 -15.56 -19.18 25.05
C TYR A 137 -14.64 -19.93 26.00
N TYR A 138 -14.09 -19.25 27.00
CA TYR A 138 -13.27 -19.88 28.04
C TYR A 138 -14.16 -20.36 29.19
N HIS A 139 -14.00 -21.63 29.56
CA HIS A 139 -14.72 -22.26 30.67
C HIS A 139 -13.78 -22.33 31.87
N PRO A 140 -13.91 -21.45 32.88
CA PRO A 140 -12.95 -21.37 34.00
C PRO A 140 -12.92 -22.66 34.83
N ASP A 141 -14.06 -23.32 35.00
CA ASP A 141 -14.17 -24.55 35.80
C ASP A 141 -13.35 -25.70 35.21
N THR A 142 -13.32 -25.79 33.88
CA THR A 142 -12.58 -26.85 33.17
C THR A 142 -11.24 -26.37 32.61
N ARG A 143 -10.98 -25.06 32.66
CA ARG A 143 -9.84 -24.39 32.02
C ARG A 143 -9.71 -24.73 30.52
N THR A 144 -10.83 -24.91 29.82
CA THR A 144 -10.87 -25.24 28.40
C THR A 144 -11.63 -24.23 27.56
N PHE A 145 -11.31 -24.15 26.26
CA PHE A 145 -12.06 -23.37 25.29
C PHE A 145 -13.13 -24.25 24.62
N ARG A 146 -14.37 -23.75 24.55
CA ARG A 146 -15.48 -24.47 23.90
C ARG A 146 -16.33 -23.51 23.06
N LYS A 147 -17.06 -24.06 22.09
CA LYS A 147 -17.96 -23.27 21.22
C LYS A 147 -19.25 -22.82 21.90
N LYS A 148 -19.69 -23.56 22.92
CA LYS A 148 -20.86 -23.17 23.72
C LYS A 148 -20.41 -22.29 24.88
N PRO A 149 -21.17 -21.24 25.23
CA PRO A 149 -20.88 -20.43 26.41
C PRO A 149 -21.01 -21.27 27.71
N PRO A 150 -20.29 -20.90 28.79
CA PRO A 150 -20.46 -21.52 30.11
C PRO A 150 -21.86 -21.28 30.68
N MET A 151 -22.31 -22.15 31.60
CA MET A 151 -23.68 -22.15 32.13
C MET A 151 -24.06 -20.85 32.86
N GLY A 152 -23.08 -20.12 33.41
CA GLY A 152 -23.27 -18.81 34.06
C GLY A 152 -23.24 -17.62 33.10
N GLY A 153 -23.15 -17.85 31.79
CA GLY A 153 -22.81 -16.81 30.83
C GLY A 153 -21.30 -16.54 30.81
N GLY A 154 -20.82 -16.08 29.66
CA GLY A 154 -19.40 -15.79 29.47
C GLY A 154 -19.20 -15.13 28.12
N GLU A 155 -18.24 -14.22 28.06
CA GLU A 155 -17.90 -13.52 26.85
C GLU A 155 -17.02 -14.36 25.92
N ARG A 156 -16.95 -13.96 24.65
CA ARG A 156 -16.07 -14.61 23.67
C ARG A 156 -14.62 -14.47 24.13
N SER A 157 -13.78 -15.43 23.74
CA SER A 157 -12.35 -15.43 24.05
C SER A 157 -11.68 -14.12 23.62
N PHE A 158 -11.99 -13.59 22.44
CA PHE A 158 -11.48 -12.29 21.99
C PHE A 158 -11.89 -11.15 22.93
N VAL A 159 -13.15 -11.16 23.38
CA VAL A 159 -13.67 -10.11 24.26
C VAL A 159 -12.99 -10.19 25.63
N GLN A 160 -13.00 -11.36 26.25
CA GLN A 160 -12.46 -11.58 27.59
C GLN A 160 -10.95 -11.36 27.68
N PHE A 161 -10.18 -11.85 26.71
CA PHE A 161 -8.71 -11.83 26.76
C PHE A 161 -8.07 -10.68 26.00
N ILE A 162 -8.79 -9.99 25.10
CA ILE A 162 -8.19 -8.90 24.30
C ILE A 162 -8.93 -7.59 24.54
N LEU A 163 -10.23 -7.53 24.24
CA LEU A 163 -10.95 -6.26 24.30
C LEU A 163 -11.15 -5.76 25.74
N GLU A 164 -11.54 -6.60 26.69
CA GLU A 164 -11.75 -6.18 28.08
C GLU A 164 -10.48 -5.59 28.71
N PRO A 165 -9.29 -6.23 28.63
CA PRO A 165 -8.05 -5.62 29.08
C PRO A 165 -7.73 -4.30 28.37
N LEU A 166 -7.95 -4.23 27.05
CA LEU A 166 -7.72 -3.01 26.28
C LEU A 166 -8.65 -1.88 26.75
N TYR A 167 -9.94 -2.16 26.93
CA TYR A 167 -10.93 -1.22 27.44
C TYR A 167 -10.63 -0.77 28.86
N LYS A 168 -10.12 -1.68 29.71
CA LYS A 168 -9.65 -1.34 31.06
C LYS A 168 -8.51 -0.32 30.98
N ILE A 169 -7.50 -0.52 30.14
CA ILE A 169 -6.40 0.45 29.98
C ILE A 169 -6.96 1.83 29.55
N TYR A 170 -7.82 1.86 28.54
CA TYR A 170 -8.38 3.12 28.03
C TYR A 170 -9.23 3.84 29.07
N SER A 171 -10.14 3.14 29.74
CA SER A 171 -11.02 3.73 30.77
C SER A 171 -10.22 4.29 31.95
N GLN A 172 -9.18 3.59 32.40
CA GLN A 172 -8.37 4.04 33.53
C GLN A 172 -7.51 5.26 33.17
N VAL A 173 -6.94 5.30 31.96
CA VAL A 173 -6.15 6.45 31.50
C VAL A 173 -7.03 7.67 31.26
N ILE A 174 -8.21 7.49 30.67
CA ILE A 174 -9.17 8.60 30.42
C ILE A 174 -9.79 9.11 31.72
N GLY A 175 -9.97 8.25 32.73
CA GLY A 175 -10.44 8.65 34.06
C GLY A 175 -9.43 9.46 34.88
N GLU A 176 -8.19 9.64 34.40
CA GLU A 176 -7.13 10.46 35.01
C GLU A 176 -6.76 10.10 36.46
N HIS A 177 -7.03 8.87 36.88
CA HIS A 177 -6.72 8.41 38.23
C HIS A 177 -5.35 7.71 38.28
N LYS A 178 -4.28 8.47 38.62
CA LYS A 178 -2.89 7.97 38.69
C LYS A 178 -2.76 6.58 39.34
N LYS A 179 -3.27 6.43 40.58
CA LYS A 179 -3.18 5.16 41.33
C LYS A 179 -3.82 3.98 40.61
N SER A 180 -4.92 4.24 39.89
CA SER A 180 -5.66 3.21 39.16
C SER A 180 -4.96 2.81 37.87
N VAL A 181 -4.39 3.78 37.15
CA VAL A 181 -3.54 3.53 35.98
C VAL A 181 -2.31 2.74 36.39
N GLU A 182 -1.64 3.13 37.47
CA GLU A 182 -0.45 2.45 38.00
C GLU A 182 -0.76 1.01 38.41
N ALA A 183 -1.87 0.76 39.10
CA ALA A 183 -2.32 -0.59 39.45
C ALA A 183 -2.61 -1.43 38.20
N THR A 184 -3.33 -0.87 37.21
CA THR A 184 -3.69 -1.57 35.97
C THR A 184 -2.46 -1.93 35.13
N LEU A 185 -1.49 -1.01 35.02
CA LEU A 185 -0.25 -1.28 34.30
C LEU A 185 0.63 -2.28 35.05
N SER A 186 0.63 -2.24 36.38
CA SER A 186 1.37 -3.21 37.21
C SER A 186 0.81 -4.64 37.06
N GLU A 187 -0.51 -4.80 36.96
CA GLU A 187 -1.15 -6.10 36.63
C GLU A 187 -0.68 -6.64 35.27
N LEU A 188 -0.37 -5.75 34.34
CA LEU A 188 0.17 -6.06 33.02
C LEU A 188 1.71 -6.08 32.99
N GLY A 189 2.38 -6.07 34.15
CA GLY A 189 3.84 -6.15 34.25
C GLY A 189 4.59 -4.91 33.72
N VAL A 190 3.94 -3.75 33.65
CA VAL A 190 4.50 -2.50 33.11
C VAL A 190 4.50 -1.41 34.17
N THR A 191 5.63 -0.71 34.29
CA THR A 191 5.79 0.47 35.15
C THR A 191 6.23 1.67 34.32
N LEU A 192 5.59 2.83 34.51
CA LEU A 192 5.97 4.08 33.86
C LEU A 192 6.74 5.00 34.82
N SER A 193 7.48 5.96 34.29
CA SER A 193 8.14 6.97 35.10
C SER A 193 7.11 7.91 35.76
N ASN A 194 7.46 8.52 36.90
CA ASN A 194 6.53 9.45 37.57
C ASN A 194 6.11 10.63 36.67
N ALA A 195 7.02 11.13 35.84
CA ALA A 195 6.76 12.19 34.87
C ALA A 195 5.75 11.78 33.77
N ALA A 196 5.64 10.48 33.47
CA ALA A 196 4.66 9.99 32.49
C ALA A 196 3.22 10.30 32.92
N TYR A 197 2.91 10.19 34.21
CA TYR A 197 1.57 10.40 34.75
C TYR A 197 1.15 11.87 34.79
N GLU A 198 2.07 12.80 34.54
CA GLU A 198 1.79 14.24 34.42
C GLU A 198 1.44 14.64 32.97
N LEU A 199 1.57 13.70 32.03
CA LEU A 199 1.20 13.93 30.65
C LEU A 199 -0.32 14.01 30.48
N ASN A 200 -0.74 14.76 29.45
CA ASN A 200 -2.13 14.74 28.99
C ASN A 200 -2.56 13.32 28.60
N VAL A 201 -3.88 13.06 28.64
CA VAL A 201 -4.50 11.75 28.37
C VAL A 201 -3.98 11.07 27.11
N ARG A 202 -3.91 11.80 25.97
CA ARG A 202 -3.48 11.21 24.68
C ARG A 202 -2.02 10.73 24.70
N PRO A 203 -1.02 11.56 25.06
CA PRO A 203 0.35 11.10 25.23
C PRO A 203 0.52 9.99 26.27
N LEU A 204 -0.18 10.08 27.42
CA LEU A 204 -0.14 9.05 28.46
C LEU A 204 -0.67 7.73 27.93
N LEU A 205 -1.80 7.74 27.23
CA LEU A 205 -2.39 6.55 26.61
C LEU A 205 -1.43 5.90 25.62
N ARG A 206 -0.80 6.72 24.76
CA ARG A 206 0.19 6.23 23.81
C ARG A 206 1.37 5.57 24.51
N LEU A 207 1.88 6.19 25.57
CA LEU A 207 3.00 5.65 26.33
C LEU A 207 2.63 4.36 27.09
N ALA A 208 1.45 4.34 27.72
CA ALA A 208 0.91 3.17 28.40
C ALA A 208 0.74 1.99 27.43
N CYS A 209 0.05 2.20 26.31
CA CYS A 209 -0.17 1.16 25.32
C CYS A 209 1.14 0.68 24.66
N SER A 210 2.02 1.59 24.24
CA SER A 210 3.31 1.18 23.65
C SER A 210 4.21 0.42 24.64
N SER A 211 4.10 0.70 25.93
CA SER A 211 4.84 -0.05 26.96
C SER A 211 4.27 -1.46 27.19
N VAL A 212 2.94 -1.63 27.06
CA VAL A 212 2.28 -2.94 27.19
C VAL A 212 2.45 -3.78 25.93
N PHE A 213 2.11 -3.24 24.76
CA PHE A 213 2.08 -3.99 23.50
C PHE A 213 3.46 -4.04 22.81
N GLY A 214 4.39 -3.17 23.18
CA GLY A 214 5.71 -3.08 22.58
C GLY A 214 5.70 -2.49 21.18
N SER A 215 6.64 -2.95 20.35
CA SER A 215 6.74 -2.55 18.94
C SER A 215 5.74 -3.30 18.06
N ALA A 216 5.57 -2.85 16.82
CA ALA A 216 4.65 -3.42 15.82
C ALA A 216 5.09 -4.79 15.26
N THR A 217 5.57 -5.69 16.11
CA THR A 217 6.06 -7.04 15.75
C THR A 217 4.97 -7.91 15.15
N GLY A 218 3.74 -7.83 15.66
CA GLY A 218 2.61 -8.57 15.06
C GLY A 218 2.35 -8.18 13.61
N PHE A 219 2.51 -6.91 13.28
CA PHE A 219 2.40 -6.44 11.90
C PHE A 219 3.52 -7.02 11.03
N THR A 220 4.78 -6.97 11.49
CA THR A 220 5.91 -7.51 10.71
C THR A 220 5.83 -9.02 10.55
N ASP A 221 5.46 -9.76 11.60
CA ASP A 221 5.28 -11.22 11.58
C ASP A 221 4.20 -11.60 10.53
N MET A 222 3.08 -10.87 10.50
CA MET A 222 2.03 -11.04 9.50
C MET A 222 2.54 -10.84 8.08
N LEU A 223 3.33 -9.79 7.83
CA LEU A 223 3.88 -9.53 6.50
C LEU A 223 4.81 -10.68 6.07
N VAL A 224 5.73 -11.09 6.94
CA VAL A 224 6.69 -12.17 6.63
C VAL A 224 5.99 -13.49 6.35
N GLN A 225 4.89 -13.79 7.07
CA GLN A 225 4.17 -15.05 6.92
C GLN A 225 3.27 -15.09 5.67
N HIS A 226 2.66 -13.97 5.29
CA HIS A 226 1.60 -13.95 4.27
C HIS A 226 1.96 -13.22 2.99
N ILE A 227 3.00 -12.38 2.99
CA ILE A 227 3.51 -11.75 1.77
C ILE A 227 4.74 -12.56 1.30
N PRO A 228 4.71 -13.11 0.08
CA PRO A 228 5.83 -13.87 -0.47
C PRO A 228 7.07 -12.98 -0.60
N SER A 229 8.24 -13.59 -0.49
CA SER A 229 9.47 -12.90 -0.84
C SER A 229 9.46 -12.49 -2.32
N ALA A 230 10.27 -11.50 -2.68
CA ALA A 230 10.40 -11.08 -4.07
C ALA A 230 10.78 -12.24 -5.01
N LYS A 231 11.52 -13.24 -4.50
CA LYS A 231 11.89 -14.45 -5.22
C LYS A 231 10.71 -15.40 -5.42
N ASP A 232 9.96 -15.68 -4.35
CA ASP A 232 8.81 -16.59 -4.43
C ASP A 232 7.64 -16.01 -5.24
N ALA A 233 7.51 -14.68 -5.25
CA ALA A 233 6.49 -13.95 -6.00
C ALA A 233 6.84 -13.73 -7.47
N ALA A 234 8.13 -13.73 -7.82
CA ALA A 234 8.63 -13.32 -9.12
C ALA A 234 7.96 -14.06 -10.27
N SER A 235 7.86 -15.40 -10.18
CA SER A 235 7.24 -16.23 -11.20
C SER A 235 5.82 -15.77 -11.58
N LYS A 236 4.91 -15.72 -10.59
CA LYS A 236 3.51 -15.27 -10.80
C LYS A 236 3.43 -13.82 -11.26
N LYS A 237 4.35 -12.97 -10.79
CA LYS A 237 4.38 -11.56 -11.13
C LYS A 237 4.77 -11.37 -12.60
N VAL A 238 5.88 -11.96 -13.03
CA VAL A 238 6.40 -11.90 -14.41
C VAL A 238 5.37 -12.40 -15.42
N GLU A 239 4.70 -13.52 -15.15
CA GLU A 239 3.60 -14.03 -15.98
C GLU A 239 2.45 -13.02 -16.15
N HIS A 240 2.21 -12.21 -15.12
CA HIS A 240 1.16 -11.21 -15.12
C HIS A 240 1.56 -9.91 -15.81
N ILE A 241 2.82 -9.47 -15.66
CA ILE A 241 3.24 -8.12 -16.04
C ILE A 241 4.15 -8.07 -17.27
N TYR A 242 4.83 -9.15 -17.65
CA TYR A 242 5.72 -9.14 -18.82
C TYR A 242 4.94 -9.41 -20.11
N THR A 243 5.29 -8.75 -21.22
CA THR A 243 4.62 -8.96 -22.52
C THR A 243 5.28 -10.01 -23.39
N GLY A 244 6.55 -10.35 -23.14
CA GLY A 244 7.30 -11.31 -23.95
C GLY A 244 6.96 -12.79 -23.69
N PRO A 245 7.54 -13.68 -24.50
CA PRO A 245 7.43 -15.14 -24.34
C PRO A 245 7.86 -15.58 -22.95
N GLN A 246 7.09 -16.49 -22.34
CA GLN A 246 7.32 -16.93 -20.95
C GLN A 246 8.38 -18.03 -20.83
N ASP A 247 8.80 -18.59 -21.95
CA ASP A 247 9.80 -19.63 -22.13
C ASP A 247 11.17 -19.06 -22.57
N SER A 248 11.31 -17.74 -22.71
CA SER A 248 12.58 -17.08 -23.03
C SER A 248 13.55 -17.11 -21.85
N TYR A 249 14.85 -16.98 -22.15
CA TYR A 249 15.89 -16.89 -21.13
C TYR A 249 15.67 -15.68 -20.20
N ILE A 250 15.25 -14.54 -20.75
CA ILE A 250 14.95 -13.33 -19.99
C ILE A 250 13.79 -13.56 -19.02
N ALA A 251 12.70 -14.19 -19.50
CA ALA A 251 11.54 -14.47 -18.67
C ALA A 251 11.91 -15.41 -17.51
N GLU A 252 12.66 -16.49 -17.79
CA GLU A 252 13.08 -17.44 -16.75
C GLU A 252 14.01 -16.78 -15.71
N ALA A 253 14.99 -16.00 -16.16
CA ALA A 253 15.87 -15.26 -15.25
C ALA A 253 15.13 -14.23 -14.37
N MET A 254 14.05 -13.63 -14.89
CA MET A 254 13.16 -12.79 -14.09
C MET A 254 12.30 -13.60 -13.12
N LYS A 255 11.78 -14.77 -13.53
CA LYS A 255 10.97 -15.65 -12.67
C LYS A 255 11.80 -16.21 -11.50
N ASP A 256 13.08 -16.46 -11.72
CA ASP A 256 14.03 -16.88 -10.69
C ASP A 256 14.54 -15.74 -9.80
N CYS A 257 14.24 -14.49 -10.18
CA CYS A 257 14.74 -13.29 -9.53
C CYS A 257 16.28 -13.31 -9.46
N ASP A 258 16.93 -13.72 -10.55
CA ASP A 258 18.39 -13.95 -10.58
C ASP A 258 19.18 -12.63 -10.65
N PRO A 259 20.00 -12.30 -9.65
CA PRO A 259 20.85 -11.10 -9.67
C PRO A 259 21.96 -11.13 -10.73
N SER A 260 22.29 -12.31 -11.28
CA SER A 260 23.34 -12.52 -12.28
C SER A 260 22.79 -12.62 -13.71
N GLY A 261 21.47 -12.64 -13.86
CA GLY A 261 20.78 -12.69 -15.14
C GLY A 261 20.81 -11.35 -15.91
N PRO A 262 20.14 -11.28 -17.07
CA PRO A 262 20.02 -10.07 -17.86
C PRO A 262 19.29 -8.98 -17.05
N LEU A 263 19.81 -7.76 -17.06
CA LEU A 263 19.20 -6.67 -16.32
C LEU A 263 17.79 -6.37 -16.84
N MET A 264 16.78 -6.48 -15.99
CA MET A 264 15.40 -6.10 -16.32
C MET A 264 14.80 -5.29 -15.18
N VAL A 265 14.50 -4.02 -15.44
CA VAL A 265 13.91 -3.10 -14.44
C VAL A 265 12.56 -2.59 -14.95
N ASN A 266 11.54 -2.69 -14.11
CA ASN A 266 10.23 -2.10 -14.39
C ASN A 266 10.11 -0.75 -13.65
N VAL A 267 10.07 0.36 -14.39
CA VAL A 267 9.84 1.70 -13.86
C VAL A 267 8.36 2.03 -13.96
N THR A 268 7.73 2.38 -12.83
CA THR A 268 6.28 2.71 -12.80
C THR A 268 5.97 4.11 -12.30
N LYS A 269 6.97 4.82 -11.77
CA LYS A 269 6.77 6.15 -11.18
C LYS A 269 8.01 7.01 -11.35
N LEU A 270 7.79 8.29 -11.62
CA LEU A 270 8.83 9.31 -11.61
C LEU A 270 8.60 10.23 -10.41
N TYR A 271 9.65 10.45 -9.61
CA TYR A 271 9.62 11.38 -8.49
C TYR A 271 10.43 12.62 -8.81
N PRO A 272 9.87 13.84 -8.67
CA PRO A 272 10.64 15.05 -8.88
C PRO A 272 11.75 15.15 -7.81
N LYS A 273 12.90 15.68 -8.21
CA LYS A 273 13.89 16.14 -7.24
C LYS A 273 13.38 17.37 -6.49
N SER A 274 14.07 17.72 -5.39
CA SER A 274 13.68 18.84 -4.53
C SER A 274 13.60 20.18 -5.26
N ASP A 275 14.36 20.34 -6.34
CA ASP A 275 14.38 21.51 -7.23
C ASP A 275 13.40 21.39 -8.42
N CYS A 276 12.65 20.29 -8.53
CA CYS A 276 11.68 20.01 -9.60
C CYS A 276 12.25 20.14 -11.03
N SER A 277 13.58 20.11 -11.19
CA SER A 277 14.25 20.28 -12.48
C SER A 277 14.18 19.00 -13.30
N VAL A 278 14.51 17.87 -12.65
CA VAL A 278 14.57 16.53 -13.21
C VAL A 278 13.86 15.52 -12.30
N PHE A 279 13.64 14.34 -12.84
CA PHE A 279 12.97 13.25 -12.14
C PHE A 279 13.94 12.10 -11.86
N ASP A 280 13.72 11.43 -10.73
CA ASP A 280 14.30 10.12 -10.47
C ASP A 280 13.26 9.05 -10.82
N ALA A 281 13.67 8.07 -11.61
CA ALA A 281 12.83 6.94 -11.97
C ALA A 281 12.78 5.93 -10.83
N PHE A 282 11.57 5.57 -10.39
CA PHE A 282 11.33 4.57 -9.36
C PHE A 282 10.81 3.29 -9.99
N GLY A 283 11.53 2.21 -9.72
CA GLY A 283 11.22 0.91 -10.28
C GLY A 283 11.72 -0.25 -9.43
N ARG A 284 11.40 -1.46 -9.89
CA ARG A 284 11.89 -2.72 -9.32
C ARG A 284 12.80 -3.44 -10.31
N VAL A 285 13.91 -3.94 -9.81
CA VAL A 285 14.79 -4.85 -10.55
C VAL A 285 14.19 -6.26 -10.48
N TYR A 286 13.86 -6.86 -11.62
CA TYR A 286 13.30 -8.22 -11.72
C TYR A 286 14.37 -9.27 -12.04
N SER A 287 15.40 -8.89 -12.78
CA SER A 287 16.58 -9.74 -13.04
C SER A 287 17.82 -8.86 -13.19
N GLY A 288 18.99 -9.45 -12.98
CA GLY A 288 20.28 -8.79 -13.02
C GLY A 288 20.53 -7.85 -11.84
N THR A 289 21.55 -7.01 -11.99
CA THR A 289 21.94 -6.01 -10.99
C THR A 289 22.22 -4.68 -11.69
N ILE A 290 21.44 -3.65 -11.38
CA ILE A 290 21.68 -2.29 -11.89
C ILE A 290 22.84 -1.66 -11.13
N GLN A 291 23.72 -0.94 -11.85
CA GLN A 291 24.89 -0.29 -11.27
C GLN A 291 25.00 1.18 -11.69
N THR A 292 25.58 2.01 -10.84
CA THR A 292 25.93 3.39 -11.19
C THR A 292 27.02 3.44 -12.27
N GLY A 293 26.87 4.33 -13.24
CA GLY A 293 27.72 4.45 -14.43
C GLY A 293 27.38 3.46 -15.55
N GLN A 294 26.39 2.58 -15.35
CA GLN A 294 25.98 1.62 -16.37
C GLN A 294 25.16 2.32 -17.46
N THR A 295 25.53 2.08 -18.72
CA THR A 295 24.72 2.46 -19.88
C THR A 295 23.72 1.34 -20.21
N LEU A 296 22.46 1.70 -20.44
CA LEU A 296 21.36 0.76 -20.67
C LEU A 296 20.34 1.31 -21.69
N ARG A 297 19.47 0.44 -22.18
CA ARG A 297 18.32 0.82 -23.02
C ARG A 297 17.11 1.13 -22.13
N VAL A 298 16.42 2.22 -22.45
CA VAL A 298 15.16 2.63 -21.87
C VAL A 298 14.08 2.45 -22.93
N LEU A 299 13.19 1.49 -22.69
CA LEU A 299 12.07 1.14 -23.56
C LEU A 299 10.80 1.81 -23.03
N GLY A 300 10.16 2.65 -23.84
CA GLY A 300 8.88 3.27 -23.53
C GLY A 300 7.69 2.33 -23.74
N GLU A 301 6.48 2.84 -23.53
CA GLU A 301 5.24 2.05 -23.59
C GLU A 301 4.86 1.60 -25.01
N LYS A 302 5.39 2.25 -26.05
CA LYS A 302 5.10 1.93 -27.45
C LYS A 302 6.15 1.02 -28.09
N TYR A 303 7.25 0.75 -27.39
CA TYR A 303 8.31 -0.09 -27.93
C TYR A 303 7.83 -1.50 -28.23
N SER A 304 8.29 -2.03 -29.36
CA SER A 304 8.20 -3.45 -29.69
C SER A 304 9.49 -3.90 -30.39
N PRO A 305 9.81 -5.20 -30.44
CA PRO A 305 10.97 -5.68 -31.21
C PRO A 305 10.93 -5.28 -32.69
N ASP A 306 9.72 -5.13 -33.25
CA ASP A 306 9.52 -4.71 -34.64
C ASP A 306 9.58 -3.18 -34.85
N ASP A 307 9.43 -2.40 -33.77
CA ASP A 307 9.40 -0.94 -33.77
C ASP A 307 10.17 -0.37 -32.57
N GLU A 308 11.42 0.01 -32.84
CA GLU A 308 12.35 0.52 -31.83
C GLU A 308 12.30 2.05 -31.65
N GLU A 309 11.33 2.76 -32.24
CA GLU A 309 11.26 4.24 -32.15
C GLU A 309 11.18 4.75 -30.70
N ASP A 310 10.49 4.01 -29.83
CA ASP A 310 10.33 4.34 -28.41
C ASP A 310 11.44 3.73 -27.53
N MET A 311 12.65 3.61 -28.08
CA MET A 311 13.86 3.18 -27.38
C MET A 311 14.91 4.28 -27.35
N THR A 312 15.54 4.45 -26.19
CA THR A 312 16.68 5.37 -26.04
C THR A 312 17.77 4.75 -25.19
N VAL A 313 19.02 5.11 -25.48
CA VAL A 313 20.16 4.72 -24.64
C VAL A 313 20.43 5.80 -23.60
N LYS A 314 20.57 5.41 -22.33
CA LYS A 314 20.82 6.30 -21.19
C LYS A 314 21.85 5.72 -20.24
N GLU A 315 22.53 6.60 -19.51
CA GLU A 315 23.47 6.25 -18.45
C GLU A 315 22.80 6.45 -17.09
N VAL A 316 22.97 5.45 -16.21
CA VAL A 316 22.55 5.52 -14.81
C VAL A 316 23.56 6.35 -14.03
N THR A 317 23.22 7.58 -13.66
CA THR A 317 24.19 8.48 -13.01
C THR A 317 24.28 8.27 -11.50
N LYS A 318 23.16 7.93 -10.84
CA LYS A 318 23.09 7.64 -9.40
C LYS A 318 21.94 6.68 -9.08
N LEU A 319 22.08 5.96 -7.96
CA LEU A 319 21.07 5.06 -7.43
C LEU A 319 20.80 5.34 -5.94
N TRP A 320 19.56 5.17 -5.50
CA TRP A 320 19.21 5.28 -4.08
C TRP A 320 18.16 4.26 -3.63
N VAL A 321 18.25 3.91 -2.34
CA VAL A 321 17.10 3.36 -1.59
C VAL A 321 16.26 4.53 -1.07
N TYR A 322 14.98 4.55 -1.41
CA TYR A 322 14.07 5.63 -1.03
C TYR A 322 13.44 5.38 0.35
N GLN A 323 13.63 6.31 1.29
CA GLN A 323 13.09 6.26 2.65
C GLN A 323 12.13 7.43 2.92
N ALA A 324 11.30 7.77 1.92
CA ALA A 324 10.33 8.86 1.88
C ALA A 324 10.91 10.27 2.08
N ARG A 325 11.48 10.57 3.25
CA ARG A 325 12.06 11.90 3.58
C ARG A 325 13.53 12.03 3.23
N TYR A 326 14.24 10.92 3.15
CA TYR A 326 15.65 10.89 2.81
C TYR A 326 15.95 9.75 1.82
N ARG A 327 17.12 9.83 1.21
CA ARG A 327 17.58 8.90 0.17
C ARG A 327 18.92 8.35 0.61
N ILE A 328 19.06 7.03 0.59
CA ILE A 328 20.32 6.37 0.94
C ILE A 328 21.05 6.06 -0.37
N PRO A 329 22.19 6.71 -0.67
CA PRO A 329 22.92 6.46 -1.90
C PRO A 329 23.49 5.04 -1.91
N ILE A 330 23.39 4.37 -3.05
CA ILE A 330 23.92 3.02 -3.27
C ILE A 330 24.65 2.96 -4.62
N SER A 331 25.59 2.03 -4.77
CA SER A 331 26.32 1.82 -6.03
C SER A 331 25.68 0.78 -6.95
N LYS A 332 24.91 -0.15 -6.37
CA LYS A 332 24.24 -1.23 -7.10
C LYS A 332 22.96 -1.69 -6.40
N ALA A 333 22.00 -2.19 -7.16
CA ALA A 333 20.78 -2.82 -6.64
C ALA A 333 20.50 -4.15 -7.38
N PRO A 334 20.47 -5.30 -6.68
CA PRO A 334 20.18 -6.60 -7.30
C PRO A 334 18.68 -6.80 -7.53
N ALA A 335 18.35 -7.86 -8.29
CA ALA A 335 17.00 -8.38 -8.46
C ALA A 335 16.22 -8.49 -7.14
N GLY A 336 14.93 -8.14 -7.19
CA GLY A 336 14.02 -8.02 -6.06
C GLY A 336 13.99 -6.63 -5.41
N SER A 337 14.98 -5.77 -5.67
CA SER A 337 15.08 -4.46 -5.00
C SER A 337 14.22 -3.39 -5.67
N TRP A 338 13.63 -2.51 -4.86
CA TRP A 338 13.10 -1.22 -5.33
C TRP A 338 14.21 -0.17 -5.29
N VAL A 339 14.30 0.64 -6.34
CA VAL A 339 15.41 1.57 -6.53
C VAL A 339 14.93 2.87 -7.17
N LEU A 340 15.50 3.99 -6.72
CA LEU A 340 15.46 5.28 -7.42
C LEU A 340 16.68 5.39 -8.34
N ILE A 341 16.44 5.81 -9.58
CA ILE A 341 17.42 5.80 -10.68
C ILE A 341 17.49 7.20 -11.28
N GLU A 342 18.67 7.81 -11.27
CA GLU A 342 18.94 9.10 -11.91
C GLU A 342 19.51 8.90 -13.32
N GLY A 343 19.18 9.83 -14.23
CA GLY A 343 19.78 9.92 -15.57
C GLY A 343 18.95 9.30 -16.69
N VAL A 344 17.87 8.59 -16.35
CA VAL A 344 17.03 7.87 -17.32
C VAL A 344 15.67 8.52 -17.58
N ASP A 345 15.33 9.64 -16.93
CA ASP A 345 13.99 10.20 -16.93
C ASP A 345 13.59 10.92 -18.24
N ALA A 346 14.55 11.41 -19.02
CA ALA A 346 14.30 12.25 -20.18
C ALA A 346 13.34 11.61 -21.20
N SER A 347 13.46 10.30 -21.43
CA SER A 347 12.63 9.52 -22.37
C SER A 347 11.43 8.84 -21.72
N ILE A 348 11.31 8.88 -20.38
CA ILE A 348 10.22 8.19 -19.67
C ILE A 348 9.08 9.18 -19.44
N MET A 349 7.90 8.82 -19.94
CA MET A 349 6.67 9.59 -19.70
C MET A 349 5.87 9.04 -18.52
N LYS A 350 5.63 7.73 -18.43
CA LYS A 350 4.80 7.13 -17.37
C LYS A 350 5.45 5.89 -16.80
N THR A 351 5.58 4.87 -17.65
CA THR A 351 6.32 3.66 -17.34
C THR A 351 7.42 3.43 -18.37
N ALA A 352 8.40 2.62 -17.99
CA ALA A 352 9.46 2.19 -18.88
C ALA A 352 10.05 0.85 -18.43
N THR A 353 10.65 0.14 -19.38
CA THR A 353 11.45 -1.05 -19.11
C THR A 353 12.92 -0.71 -19.35
N LEU A 354 13.78 -0.96 -18.35
CA LEU A 354 15.22 -0.79 -18.51
C LEU A 354 15.87 -2.15 -18.73
N CYS A 355 16.70 -2.26 -19.76
CA CYS A 355 17.35 -3.50 -20.16
C CYS A 355 18.80 -3.26 -20.63
N PRO A 356 19.68 -4.29 -20.67
CA PRO A 356 21.05 -4.14 -21.15
C PRO A 356 21.11 -3.67 -22.61
N LEU A 357 22.28 -3.17 -23.03
CA LEU A 357 22.54 -2.74 -24.41
C LEU A 357 22.55 -3.93 -25.38
N ASP A 358 23.29 -4.97 -25.01
CA ASP A 358 23.55 -6.12 -25.87
C ASP A 358 22.76 -7.32 -25.37
N MET A 359 21.87 -7.85 -26.21
CA MET A 359 21.15 -9.10 -26.00
C MET A 359 20.99 -9.82 -27.33
N ASP A 360 21.15 -11.15 -27.29
CA ASP A 360 21.00 -12.02 -28.45
C ASP A 360 19.53 -12.39 -28.74
N GLU A 361 18.61 -12.09 -27.81
CA GLU A 361 17.17 -12.36 -27.92
C GLU A 361 16.36 -11.06 -27.94
N ASP A 362 15.19 -11.11 -28.59
CA ASP A 362 14.23 -9.99 -28.63
C ASP A 362 13.75 -9.63 -27.21
N ILE A 363 13.84 -8.34 -26.88
CA ILE A 363 13.42 -7.81 -25.59
C ILE A 363 12.00 -7.27 -25.70
N TYR A 364 11.17 -7.58 -24.72
CA TYR A 364 9.81 -7.03 -24.59
C TYR A 364 9.69 -6.14 -23.36
N ILE A 365 8.63 -5.33 -23.31
CA ILE A 365 8.34 -4.43 -22.19
C ILE A 365 7.53 -5.10 -21.08
N PHE A 366 7.52 -4.47 -19.91
CA PHE A 366 6.44 -4.67 -18.95
C PHE A 366 5.16 -3.99 -19.42
N ARG A 367 4.01 -4.59 -19.10
CA ARG A 367 2.68 -4.10 -19.45
C ARG A 367 2.48 -2.70 -18.84
N PRO A 368 1.97 -1.72 -19.62
CA PRO A 368 1.57 -0.44 -19.07
C PRO A 368 0.54 -0.58 -17.94
N LEU A 369 0.51 0.41 -17.04
CA LEU A 369 -0.36 0.41 -15.88
C LEU A 369 -1.84 0.39 -16.27
N ARG A 370 -2.59 -0.61 -15.78
CA ARG A 370 -4.04 -0.69 -15.93
C ARG A 370 -4.74 -0.05 -14.75
N PHE A 371 -5.25 1.17 -14.95
CA PHE A 371 -5.91 1.91 -13.88
C PHE A 371 -7.38 1.49 -13.69
N ASN A 372 -7.84 1.44 -12.44
CA ASN A 372 -9.24 1.18 -12.07
C ASN A 372 -10.15 2.42 -12.19
N THR A 373 -9.71 3.43 -12.94
CA THR A 373 -10.41 4.69 -13.12
C THR A 373 -9.95 5.34 -14.41
N LEU A 374 -10.82 6.16 -14.99
CA LEU A 374 -10.50 6.94 -16.18
C LEU A 374 -10.38 8.44 -15.82
N PRO A 375 -9.51 9.19 -16.49
CA PRO A 375 -9.46 10.64 -16.38
C PRO A 375 -10.60 11.25 -17.20
N VAL A 376 -11.71 11.56 -16.54
CA VAL A 376 -12.95 12.00 -17.19
C VAL A 376 -13.16 13.51 -17.12
N VAL A 377 -12.59 14.18 -16.11
CA VAL A 377 -12.74 15.63 -15.93
C VAL A 377 -11.66 16.31 -16.74
N LYS A 378 -12.05 17.21 -17.63
CA LYS A 378 -11.20 17.98 -18.54
C LYS A 378 -11.25 19.46 -18.16
N THR A 379 -10.10 20.10 -18.10
CA THR A 379 -9.99 21.56 -17.98
C THR A 379 -9.02 22.09 -19.04
N ALA A 380 -9.34 23.26 -19.61
CA ALA A 380 -8.43 23.97 -20.50
C ALA A 380 -7.56 24.94 -19.68
N THR A 381 -6.29 25.05 -20.06
CA THR A 381 -5.28 25.81 -19.32
C THR A 381 -4.47 26.66 -20.27
N GLU A 382 -4.32 27.95 -19.95
CA GLU A 382 -3.53 28.89 -20.73
C GLU A 382 -2.70 29.77 -19.80
N PRO A 383 -1.49 30.19 -20.19
CA PRO A 383 -0.72 31.11 -19.38
C PRO A 383 -1.41 32.49 -19.39
N LEU A 384 -1.37 33.21 -18.27
CA LEU A 384 -1.87 34.58 -18.20
C LEU A 384 -1.12 35.48 -19.20
N ASN A 385 0.19 35.28 -19.29
CA ASN A 385 1.07 35.94 -20.25
C ASN A 385 1.44 34.97 -21.40
N PRO A 386 1.02 35.26 -22.65
CA PRO A 386 1.28 34.38 -23.79
C PRO A 386 2.77 34.08 -24.06
N SER A 387 3.69 34.98 -23.67
CA SER A 387 5.13 34.73 -23.85
C SER A 387 5.68 33.61 -22.97
N GLU A 388 4.95 33.23 -21.92
CA GLU A 388 5.33 32.16 -20.98
C GLU A 388 4.77 30.79 -21.37
N LEU A 389 4.11 30.69 -22.52
CA LEU A 389 3.60 29.43 -23.07
C LEU A 389 4.65 28.30 -23.10
N PRO A 390 5.92 28.53 -23.51
CA PRO A 390 6.93 27.46 -23.50
C PRO A 390 7.21 26.91 -22.10
N LYS A 391 7.20 27.76 -21.07
CA LYS A 391 7.38 27.33 -19.67
C LYS A 391 6.20 26.50 -19.19
N MET A 392 4.97 26.92 -19.54
CA MET A 392 3.77 26.16 -19.21
C MET A 392 3.78 24.77 -19.88
N VAL A 393 4.14 24.70 -21.17
CA VAL A 393 4.22 23.43 -21.91
C VAL A 393 5.25 22.49 -21.29
N GLU A 394 6.41 23.00 -20.87
CA GLU A 394 7.39 22.20 -20.14
C GLU A 394 6.86 21.73 -18.78
N GLY A 395 6.16 22.60 -18.06
CA GLY A 395 5.45 22.22 -16.83
C GLY A 395 4.41 21.11 -17.05
N LEU A 396 3.64 21.17 -18.13
CA LEU A 396 2.67 20.13 -18.50
C LEU A 396 3.33 18.78 -18.79
N ARG A 397 4.53 18.77 -19.38
CA ARG A 397 5.31 17.54 -19.55
C ARG A 397 5.73 16.96 -18.20
N LYS A 398 6.19 17.80 -17.27
CA LYS A 398 6.52 17.37 -15.89
C LYS A 398 5.30 16.87 -15.12
N ILE A 399 4.13 17.46 -15.33
CA ILE A 399 2.86 16.94 -14.80
C ILE A 399 2.57 15.54 -15.35
N SER A 400 2.70 15.33 -16.66
CA SER A 400 2.48 14.01 -17.28
C SER A 400 3.41 12.93 -16.70
N LYS A 401 4.65 13.29 -16.35
CA LYS A 401 5.61 12.43 -15.63
C LYS A 401 5.18 12.13 -14.19
N SER A 402 4.73 13.16 -13.48
CA SER A 402 4.39 13.09 -12.06
C SER A 402 3.05 12.41 -11.80
N TYR A 403 2.08 12.54 -12.71
CA TYR A 403 0.69 12.14 -12.53
C TYR A 403 0.31 11.06 -13.56
N PRO A 404 0.39 9.75 -13.22
CA PRO A 404 0.27 8.67 -14.21
C PRO A 404 -1.07 8.65 -14.96
N LEU A 405 -2.14 9.15 -14.33
CA LEU A 405 -3.47 9.26 -14.93
C LEU A 405 -3.75 10.61 -15.58
N ALA A 406 -2.87 11.60 -15.42
CA ALA A 406 -3.02 12.85 -16.15
C ALA A 406 -2.80 12.60 -17.65
N ILE A 407 -3.61 13.29 -18.44
CA ILE A 407 -3.45 13.33 -19.89
C ILE A 407 -3.44 14.79 -20.29
N THR A 408 -2.31 15.27 -20.80
CA THR A 408 -2.19 16.62 -21.38
C THR A 408 -2.28 16.51 -22.89
N LYS A 409 -3.16 17.29 -23.52
CA LYS A 409 -3.35 17.32 -24.97
C LYS A 409 -3.40 18.76 -25.46
N VAL A 410 -3.08 18.94 -26.74
CA VAL A 410 -3.36 20.18 -27.47
C VAL A 410 -4.52 19.87 -28.40
N GLU A 411 -5.63 20.57 -28.23
CA GLU A 411 -6.80 20.45 -29.10
C GLU A 411 -6.53 21.15 -30.44
N GLU A 412 -7.33 20.87 -31.47
CA GLU A 412 -7.19 21.50 -32.79
C GLU A 412 -7.34 23.04 -32.75
N SER A 413 -8.04 23.56 -31.74
CA SER A 413 -8.15 25.01 -31.47
C SER A 413 -6.84 25.65 -31.00
N GLY A 414 -5.83 24.84 -30.63
CA GLY A 414 -4.60 25.29 -29.97
C GLY A 414 -4.69 25.32 -28.44
N GLU A 415 -5.86 25.01 -27.87
CA GLU A 415 -6.04 24.98 -26.41
C GLU A 415 -5.30 23.79 -25.79
N HIS A 416 -4.56 24.05 -24.71
CA HIS A 416 -3.97 22.99 -23.90
C HIS A 416 -5.00 22.48 -22.91
N THR A 417 -5.33 21.19 -22.97
CA THR A 417 -6.27 20.55 -22.06
C THR A 417 -5.58 19.53 -21.16
N ILE A 418 -6.06 19.46 -19.92
CA ILE A 418 -5.63 18.48 -18.93
C ILE A 418 -6.85 17.64 -18.54
N LEU A 419 -6.72 16.32 -18.65
CA LEU A 419 -7.70 15.37 -18.14
C LEU A 419 -7.20 14.75 -16.84
N GLY A 420 -8.10 14.66 -15.85
CA GLY A 420 -7.86 14.10 -14.53
C GLY A 420 -9.07 13.33 -14.02
N THR A 421 -8.90 12.66 -12.87
CA THR A 421 -9.94 11.76 -12.34
C THR A 421 -11.06 12.47 -11.58
N GLY A 422 -10.87 13.73 -11.21
CA GLY A 422 -11.79 14.50 -10.39
C GLY A 422 -11.20 15.84 -9.96
N GLU A 423 -12.00 16.66 -9.27
CA GLU A 423 -11.66 18.03 -8.89
C GLU A 423 -10.39 18.11 -8.03
N ILE A 424 -10.30 17.35 -6.93
CA ILE A 424 -9.12 17.36 -6.04
C ILE A 424 -7.84 16.94 -6.79
N TYR A 425 -7.97 16.01 -7.75
CA TYR A 425 -6.83 15.56 -8.56
C TYR A 425 -6.36 16.66 -9.51
N LEU A 426 -7.29 17.36 -10.16
CA LEU A 426 -6.96 18.50 -11.01
C LEU A 426 -6.44 19.68 -10.19
N ASP A 427 -7.02 19.98 -9.03
CA ASP A 427 -6.55 21.04 -8.14
C ASP A 427 -5.09 20.83 -7.73
N SER A 428 -4.72 19.60 -7.36
CA SER A 428 -3.33 19.24 -7.07
C SER A 428 -2.41 19.43 -8.28
N ILE A 429 -2.85 19.00 -9.47
CA ILE A 429 -2.11 19.22 -10.72
C ILE A 429 -1.93 20.71 -11.01
N MET A 430 -2.97 21.52 -10.84
CA MET A 430 -2.93 22.95 -11.12
C MET A 430 -2.03 23.69 -10.13
N LYS A 431 -2.06 23.28 -8.86
CA LYS A 431 -1.13 23.78 -7.85
C LYS A 431 0.31 23.44 -8.21
N ASP A 432 0.60 22.18 -8.50
CA ASP A 432 1.96 21.74 -8.85
C ASP A 432 2.46 22.40 -10.15
N LEU A 433 1.58 22.57 -11.13
CA LEU A 433 1.92 23.26 -12.38
C LEU A 433 2.37 24.69 -12.08
N ARG A 434 1.56 25.45 -11.32
CA ARG A 434 1.81 26.87 -11.01
C ARG A 434 2.99 27.07 -10.05
N GLU A 435 3.10 26.26 -9.01
CA GLU A 435 4.03 26.50 -7.89
C GLU A 435 5.34 25.71 -8.03
N LEU A 436 5.33 24.52 -8.65
CA LEU A 436 6.50 23.63 -8.66
C LEU A 436 7.18 23.53 -10.03
N TYR A 437 6.41 23.45 -11.12
CA TYR A 437 6.96 23.03 -12.41
C TYR A 437 7.16 24.14 -13.43
N SER A 438 6.25 25.12 -13.50
CA SER A 438 6.37 26.23 -14.45
C SER A 438 6.68 27.57 -13.81
N GLU A 439 6.29 27.79 -12.55
CA GLU A 439 6.32 29.12 -11.90
C GLU A 439 5.59 30.20 -12.73
N VAL A 440 4.50 29.81 -13.41
CA VAL A 440 3.70 30.66 -14.28
C VAL A 440 2.28 30.78 -13.74
N GLU A 441 1.69 31.97 -13.85
CA GLU A 441 0.27 32.16 -13.60
C GLU A 441 -0.57 31.58 -14.74
N VAL A 442 -1.45 30.63 -14.41
CA VAL A 442 -2.26 29.89 -15.40
C VAL A 442 -3.74 30.19 -15.21
N LYS A 443 -4.39 30.66 -16.28
CA LYS A 443 -5.85 30.75 -16.40
C LYS A 443 -6.42 29.35 -16.61
N VAL A 444 -7.54 29.08 -15.95
CA VAL A 444 -8.17 27.75 -15.92
C VAL A 444 -9.62 27.92 -16.31
N ALA A 445 -10.04 27.20 -17.33
CA ALA A 445 -11.43 27.14 -17.71
C ALA A 445 -12.24 26.26 -16.75
N ASP A 446 -13.54 26.49 -16.71
CA ASP A 446 -14.45 25.66 -15.92
C ASP A 446 -14.33 24.18 -16.32
N PRO A 447 -14.22 23.26 -15.35
CA PRO A 447 -14.03 21.85 -15.64
C PRO A 447 -15.27 21.27 -16.34
N VAL A 448 -15.04 20.56 -17.44
CA VAL A 448 -16.06 19.85 -18.21
C VAL A 448 -15.78 18.34 -18.22
N VAL A 449 -16.76 17.52 -18.60
CA VAL A 449 -16.58 16.06 -18.69
C VAL A 449 -16.36 15.65 -20.14
N SER A 450 -15.44 14.72 -20.38
CA SER A 450 -15.23 14.12 -21.70
C SER A 450 -16.39 13.21 -22.10
N PHE A 451 -17.04 13.50 -23.23
CA PHE A 451 -18.15 12.69 -23.76
C PHE A 451 -17.66 11.61 -24.72
N VAL A 452 -18.30 10.43 -24.68
CA VAL A 452 -18.14 9.37 -25.69
C VAL A 452 -19.42 9.29 -26.50
N LYS A 453 -19.31 9.26 -27.83
CA LYS A 453 -20.46 9.07 -28.73
C LYS A 453 -20.61 7.58 -29.06
N GLN A 454 -21.82 7.04 -28.88
CA GLN A 454 -22.16 5.68 -29.28
C GLN A 454 -23.21 5.74 -30.39
N LEU A 455 -22.93 5.10 -31.53
CA LEU A 455 -23.88 4.97 -32.65
C LEU A 455 -24.75 3.73 -32.42
N TRP A 456 -26.07 3.91 -32.49
CA TRP A 456 -27.05 2.83 -32.44
C TRP A 456 -27.62 2.63 -33.84
N SER A 457 -27.28 1.53 -34.52
CA SER A 457 -27.98 1.12 -35.74
C SER A 457 -29.19 0.30 -35.36
N HIS A 458 -30.39 0.76 -35.72
CA HIS A 458 -31.57 -0.10 -35.71
C HIS A 458 -31.43 -1.07 -36.89
N LEU A 459 -31.24 -2.36 -36.60
CA LEU A 459 -31.50 -3.41 -37.58
C LEU A 459 -33.01 -3.42 -37.81
N GLN A 460 -33.45 -2.89 -38.96
CA GLN A 460 -34.82 -3.02 -39.45
C GLN A 460 -35.03 -4.40 -40.09
#